data_AF-A0A255TU27-F1
#
_entry.id   AF-A0A255TU27-F1
#
_cell.length_a   1.000
_cell.length_b   1.000
_cell.length_c   1.000
_cell.angle_alpha   90.00
_cell.angle_beta   90.00
_cell.angle_gamma   90.00
#
_symmetry.space_group_name_H-M   'P 1'
#
loop_
_entity.id
_entity.type
_entity.pdbx_description
1 polymer ?
#
loop_
_entity_poly.entity_id
_entity_poly.type
_entity_poly.pdbx_seq_one_letter_code
_entity_poly.pdbx_strand_id
1 'polypeptide(L)'
;MLQKMRRQDTDLSPVPHWNVRTNSMVYMKQGDVWKYGETTQGEKRYNKDSYERNHFVMQKLFYGTKTEILIQEKIMLYWYFFEHGQLPPGNKRFQ
;
A
#
# COMPACT_ATOMS: atom_id res chain seq x y z
N MET A 1 1.53 -11.89 -7.55
CA MET A 1 0.57 -11.63 -6.45
C MET A 1 0.36 -10.12 -6.32
N LEU A 2 -0.87 -9.68 -6.14
CA LEU A 2 -1.19 -8.31 -5.69
C LEU A 2 -1.26 -8.29 -4.17
N GLN A 3 -0.68 -7.25 -3.57
CA GLN A 3 -0.76 -7.01 -2.13
C GLN A 3 -1.04 -5.53 -1.84
N LYS A 4 -1.51 -5.27 -0.62
CA LYS A 4 -1.52 -3.94 -0.05
C LYS A 4 -0.77 -3.89 1.28
N MET A 5 -0.15 -2.76 1.56
CA MET A 5 0.39 -2.40 2.87
C MET A 5 -0.63 -1.52 3.58
N ARG A 6 -1.09 -1.96 4.74
CA ARG A 6 -2.12 -1.29 5.54
C ARG A 6 -1.59 -0.99 6.92
N ARG A 7 -1.89 0.18 7.49
CA ARG A 7 -1.50 0.55 8.86
C ARG A 7 -2.17 -0.39 9.88
N GLN A 8 -1.37 -1.02 10.72
CA GLN A 8 -1.78 -1.88 11.83
C GLN A 8 -1.12 -1.39 13.12
N ASP A 9 -1.80 -0.53 13.88
CA ASP A 9 -1.47 -0.27 15.28
C ASP A 9 -2.67 -0.52 16.17
N THR A 10 -2.40 -0.76 17.44
CA THR A 10 -3.38 -0.81 18.52
C THR A 10 -3.85 0.58 18.95
N ASP A 11 -3.04 1.62 18.70
CA ASP A 11 -3.39 3.01 18.95
C ASP A 11 -4.14 3.63 17.75
N LEU A 12 -5.28 4.26 18.03
CA LEU A 12 -6.09 4.96 17.04
C LEU A 12 -5.54 6.35 16.67
N SER A 13 -4.50 6.81 17.36
CA SER A 13 -3.82 8.06 17.02
C SER A 13 -3.19 7.99 15.62
N PRO A 14 -3.27 9.08 14.82
CA PRO A 14 -2.59 9.15 13.53
C PRO A 14 -1.06 9.21 13.68
N VAL A 15 -0.33 8.42 12.89
CA VAL A 15 1.15 8.34 12.92
C VAL A 15 1.73 8.91 11.62
N PRO A 16 2.81 9.70 11.67
CA PRO A 16 3.41 10.27 10.46
C PRO A 16 4.14 9.21 9.63
N HIS A 17 3.87 9.21 8.33
CA HIS A 17 4.58 8.43 7.33
C HIS A 17 5.00 9.30 6.14
N TRP A 18 6.08 8.90 5.48
CA TRP A 18 6.57 9.61 4.30
C TRP A 18 5.70 9.33 3.07
N ASN A 19 5.22 10.40 2.44
CA ASN A 19 4.55 10.32 1.14
C ASN A 19 5.59 10.41 0.02
N VAL A 20 5.79 9.31 -0.70
CA VAL A 20 6.83 9.20 -1.75
C VAL A 20 6.47 9.98 -3.03
N ARG A 21 5.21 10.42 -3.17
CA ARG A 21 4.73 11.22 -4.30
C ARG A 21 4.96 12.71 -4.07
N THR A 22 4.56 13.23 -2.90
CA THR A 22 4.62 14.66 -2.58
C THR A 22 5.90 15.07 -1.85
N ASN A 23 6.69 14.10 -1.39
CA ASN A 23 7.91 14.34 -0.62
C ASN A 23 7.62 15.09 0.70
N SER A 24 6.51 14.72 1.36
CA SER A 24 6.01 15.34 2.59
C SER A 24 5.54 14.27 3.58
N MET A 25 5.43 14.65 4.86
CA MET A 25 4.80 13.79 5.86
C MET A 25 3.28 13.77 5.68
N VAL A 26 2.67 12.61 5.90
CA VAL A 26 1.22 12.41 5.98
C VAL A 26 0.90 11.61 7.24
N TYR A 27 -0.14 11.99 7.95
CA TYR A 27 -0.59 11.26 9.13
C TYR A 27 -1.59 10.18 8.72
N MET A 28 -1.30 8.93 9.10
CA MET A 28 -2.12 7.77 8.76
C MET A 28 -2.75 7.17 10.02
N LYS A 29 -4.02 6.82 9.91
CA LYS A 29 -4.80 6.13 10.94
C LYS A 29 -4.75 4.61 10.75
N GLN A 30 -5.26 3.88 11.74
CA GLN A 30 -5.45 2.44 11.63
C GLN A 30 -6.32 2.09 10.43
N GLY A 31 -5.88 1.12 9.63
CA GLY A 31 -6.63 0.69 8.44
C GLY A 31 -6.31 1.46 7.16
N ASP A 32 -5.64 2.60 7.24
CA ASP A 32 -5.22 3.37 6.07
C ASP A 32 -4.27 2.55 5.20
N VAL A 33 -4.46 2.66 3.88
CA VAL A 33 -3.62 1.97 2.90
C VAL A 33 -2.45 2.86 2.53
N TRP A 34 -1.23 2.36 2.77
CA TRP A 34 -0.01 3.05 2.35
C TRP A 34 0.32 2.75 0.89
N LYS A 35 0.15 1.50 0.46
CA LYS A 35 0.58 1.08 -0.88
C LYS A 35 -0.23 -0.09 -1.43
N TYR A 36 -0.54 -0.06 -2.73
CA TYR A 36 -0.81 -1.25 -3.55
C TYR A 36 0.43 -1.60 -4.39
N GLY A 37 0.67 -2.89 -4.60
CA GLY A 37 1.85 -3.36 -5.33
C GLY A 37 1.74 -4.76 -5.89
N GLU A 38 2.18 -4.97 -7.14
CA GLU A 38 2.42 -6.29 -7.72
C GLU A 38 3.75 -6.90 -7.26
N THR A 39 3.80 -8.19 -6.97
CA THR A 39 5.07 -8.90 -6.85
C THR A 39 5.09 -10.27 -7.50
N THR A 40 6.21 -10.60 -8.14
CA THR A 40 6.59 -11.96 -8.56
C THR A 40 7.39 -12.71 -7.49
N GLN A 41 7.92 -12.02 -6.47
CA GLN A 41 8.73 -12.59 -5.38
C GLN A 41 7.88 -13.01 -4.15
N GLY A 42 6.57 -12.77 -4.18
CA GLY A 42 5.67 -13.11 -3.08
C GLY A 42 6.06 -12.39 -1.78
N GLU A 43 6.03 -13.12 -0.67
CA GLU A 43 6.39 -12.60 0.65
C GLU A 43 7.85 -12.12 0.75
N LYS A 44 8.74 -12.59 -0.13
CA LYS A 44 10.15 -12.22 -0.11
C LYS A 44 10.43 -10.79 -0.60
N ARG A 45 9.45 -10.14 -1.24
CA ARG A 45 9.63 -8.77 -1.79
C ARG A 45 9.99 -7.75 -0.72
N TYR A 46 9.36 -7.86 0.45
CA TYR A 46 9.62 -6.99 1.57
C TYR A 46 10.05 -7.86 2.74
N ASN A 47 11.22 -7.56 3.32
CA ASN A 47 11.56 -8.14 4.60
C ASN A 47 10.43 -7.79 5.59
N LYS A 48 9.88 -8.81 6.27
CA LYS A 48 8.80 -8.69 7.24
C LYS A 48 9.07 -7.58 8.24
N ASP A 49 10.28 -7.57 8.80
CA ASP A 49 10.70 -6.55 9.75
C ASP A 49 10.69 -5.13 9.16
N SER A 50 10.87 -5.00 7.84
CA SER A 50 10.89 -3.68 7.18
C SER A 50 9.52 -3.00 7.19
N TYR A 51 8.42 -3.74 7.13
CA TYR A 51 7.09 -3.12 7.15
C TYR A 51 6.45 -3.17 8.54
N GLU A 52 6.74 -4.19 9.35
CA GLU A 52 6.25 -4.28 10.73
C GLU A 52 6.89 -3.22 11.64
N ARG A 53 8.18 -2.91 11.48
CA ARG A 53 8.81 -1.76 12.19
C ARG A 53 8.19 -0.41 11.83
N ASN A 54 7.49 -0.34 10.71
CA ASN A 54 6.77 0.84 10.25
C ASN A 54 5.26 0.70 10.48
N HIS A 55 4.82 -0.21 11.36
CA HIS A 55 3.42 -0.36 11.76
C HIS A 55 2.48 -0.68 10.59
N PHE A 56 3.00 -1.41 9.60
CA PHE A 56 2.21 -1.91 8.48
C PHE A 56 2.02 -3.41 8.56
N VAL A 57 0.94 -3.87 7.94
CA VAL A 57 0.70 -5.29 7.64
C VAL A 57 0.55 -5.47 6.14
N MET A 58 1.21 -6.50 5.62
CA MET A 58 1.02 -6.93 4.23
C MET A 58 -0.24 -7.79 4.14
N GLN A 59 -1.18 -7.38 3.29
CA GLN A 59 -2.37 -8.16 2.97
C GLN A 59 -2.33 -8.59 1.51
N LYS A 60 -2.40 -9.90 1.28
CA LYS A 60 -2.46 -10.49 -0.06
C LYS A 60 -3.89 -10.34 -0.59
N LEU A 61 -4.04 -9.83 -1.81
CA LEU A 61 -5.33 -9.48 -2.38
C LEU A 61 -5.71 -10.35 -3.57
N PHE A 62 -4.75 -10.70 -4.42
CA PHE A 62 -5.03 -11.40 -5.66
C PHE A 62 -3.81 -12.21 -6.14
N TYR A 63 -4.07 -13.33 -6.79
CA TYR A 63 -3.07 -14.16 -7.46
C TYR A 63 -3.54 -14.44 -8.89
N GLY A 64 -2.60 -14.42 -9.83
CA GLY A 64 -2.88 -14.62 -11.24
C GLY A 64 -1.62 -14.39 -12.07
N THR A 65 -1.80 -14.30 -13.38
CA THR A 65 -0.76 -13.89 -14.33
C THR A 65 -0.32 -12.45 -14.08
N LYS A 66 0.85 -12.09 -14.62
CA LYS A 66 1.38 -10.71 -14.51
C LYS A 66 0.37 -9.68 -15.03
N THR A 67 -0.27 -9.96 -16.16
CA THR A 67 -1.27 -9.07 -16.76
C THR A 67 -2.48 -8.89 -15.85
N GLU A 68 -3.05 -9.97 -15.32
CA GLU A 68 -4.20 -9.89 -14.41
C GLU A 68 -3.86 -9.14 -13.11
N ILE A 69 -2.67 -9.35 -12.57
CA ILE A 69 -2.19 -8.64 -11.37
C ILE A 69 -2.09 -7.14 -11.64
N LEU A 70 -1.52 -6.73 -12.77
CA LEU A 70 -1.38 -5.31 -13.14
C LEU A 70 -2.74 -4.66 -13.40
N ILE A 71 -3.67 -5.37 -14.06
CA ILE A 71 -5.05 -4.90 -14.22
C ILE A 71 -5.69 -4.65 -12.86
N GLN A 72 -5.57 -5.61 -11.93
CA GLN A 72 -6.15 -5.47 -10.60
C GLN A 72 -5.48 -4.38 -9.76
N GLU A 73 -4.16 -4.23 -9.84
CA GLU A 73 -3.46 -3.11 -9.21
C GLU A 73 -4.02 -1.77 -9.69
N LYS A 74 -4.25 -1.63 -11.00
CA LYS A 74 -4.78 -0.40 -11.60
C LYS A 74 -6.21 -0.11 -11.14
N ILE A 75 -7.06 -1.12 -11.08
CA ILE A 75 -8.43 -1.02 -10.54
C ILE A 75 -8.37 -0.51 -9.09
N MET A 76 -7.54 -1.09 -8.23
CA MET A 76 -7.43 -0.70 -6.82
C MET A 76 -6.89 0.73 -6.64
N LEU A 77 -5.92 1.13 -7.46
CA LEU A 77 -5.40 2.51 -7.45
C LEU A 77 -6.46 3.52 -7.90
N TYR A 78 -7.27 3.21 -8.91
CA TYR A 78 -8.37 4.08 -9.34
C TYR A 78 -9.45 4.21 -8.27
N TRP A 79 -9.89 3.09 -7.68
CA TRP A 79 -10.86 3.12 -6.59
C TRP A 79 -10.38 3.98 -5.42
N TYR A 80 -9.13 3.78 -4.97
CA TYR A 80 -8.55 4.60 -3.91
C TYR A 80 -8.50 6.08 -4.29
N PHE A 81 -8.11 6.39 -5.53
CA PHE A 81 -8.06 7.78 -6.00
C PHE A 81 -9.44 8.42 -6.02
N PHE A 82 -10.48 7.71 -6.46
CA PHE A 82 -11.85 8.24 -6.47
C PHE A 82 -12.39 8.46 -5.05
N GLU A 83 -12.01 7.61 -4.09
CA GLU A 83 -12.44 7.73 -2.69
C GLU A 83 -11.71 8.86 -1.93
N HIS A 84 -10.41 9.07 -2.21
CA HIS A 84 -9.56 9.96 -1.42
C HIS A 84 -9.05 11.21 -2.17
N GLY A 85 -9.29 11.31 -3.47
CA GLY A 85 -8.78 12.39 -4.33
C GLY A 85 -7.28 12.35 -4.60
N GLN A 86 -6.57 11.33 -4.12
CA GLN A 86 -5.12 11.17 -4.30
C GLN A 86 -4.72 9.69 -4.27
N LEU A 87 -3.52 9.38 -4.77
CA LEU A 87 -2.94 8.04 -4.66
C LEU A 87 -2.53 7.71 -3.21
N PRO A 88 -2.44 6.43 -2.85
CA PRO A 88 -1.85 6.03 -1.58
C PRO A 88 -0.44 6.63 -1.41
N PRO A 89 -0.03 7.02 -0.18
CA PRO A 89 1.23 7.72 0.04
C PRO A 89 2.48 7.00 -0.44
N GLY A 90 2.46 5.66 -0.52
CA GLY A 90 3.53 4.81 -1.02
C GLY A 90 3.49 4.52 -2.52
N ASN A 91 2.52 5.06 -3.28
CA ASN A 91 2.40 4.96 -4.73
C ASN A 91 2.77 6.30 -5.40
N LYS A 92 3.93 6.34 -6.07
CA LYS A 92 4.45 7.58 -6.70
C LYS A 92 3.64 8.03 -7.92
N ARG A 93 3.04 7.11 -8.66
CA ARG A 93 2.26 7.33 -9.89
C ARG A 93 1.31 6.15 -10.12
N PHE A 94 0.34 6.31 -11.03
CA PHE A 94 -0.34 5.17 -11.64
C PHE A 94 0.69 4.39 -12.46
N GLN A 95 0.80 3.10 -12.20
CA GLN A 95 1.77 2.21 -12.87
C GLN A 95 1.04 1.18 -13.73
#